data_AF-A0A962SP63-F1
#
_entry.id   AF-A0A962SP63-F1
#
_cell.length_a   1.000
_cell.length_b   1.000
_cell.length_c   1.000
_cell.angle_alpha   90.00
_cell.angle_beta   90.00
_cell.angle_gamma   90.00
#
_symmetry.space_group_name_H-M   'P 1'
#
loop_
_entity.id
_entity.type
_entity.pdbx_description
1 polymer ?
#
loop_
_entity_poly.entity_id
_entity_poly.type
_entity_poly.pdbx_seq_one_letter_code
_entity_poly.pdbx_strand_id
1 'polypeptide(L)'
;MRNIKISLYFALAAACFLLPGYSVALDKGNFSTTPVTNNGKKWRIGYYEGGEYIDYQKVLQETAKGLMRLGWIETTQIPVQSGEKTDALWHWLGKVVKSDYIEFVSDAHYSANWDDKLRKSVVDQII
;
A
#
# COMPACT_ATOMS: atom_id res chain seq x y z
N MET A 1 -15.47 -47.40 -38.87
CA MET A 1 -14.60 -46.84 -37.79
C MET A 1 -14.11 -45.40 -38.03
N ARG A 2 -14.17 -44.84 -39.25
CA ARG A 2 -13.68 -43.48 -39.54
C ARG A 2 -14.66 -42.34 -39.19
N ASN A 3 -15.97 -42.61 -39.22
CA ASN A 3 -17.03 -41.59 -39.02
C ASN A 3 -17.32 -41.29 -37.54
N ILE A 4 -17.05 -42.24 -36.64
CA ILE A 4 -17.23 -42.05 -35.17
C ILE A 4 -16.19 -41.09 -34.61
N LYS A 5 -14.94 -41.14 -35.11
CA LYS A 5 -13.87 -40.23 -34.68
C LYS A 5 -14.16 -38.78 -35.10
N ILE A 6 -14.62 -38.57 -36.33
CA ILE A 6 -15.00 -37.23 -36.84
C ILE A 6 -16.17 -36.64 -36.04
N SER A 7 -17.18 -37.46 -35.70
CA SER A 7 -18.30 -37.04 -34.84
C SER A 7 -17.85 -36.68 -33.41
N LEU A 8 -16.84 -37.36 -32.87
CA LEU A 8 -16.26 -37.03 -31.56
C LEU A 8 -15.49 -35.70 -31.57
N TYR A 9 -14.74 -35.41 -32.65
CA TYR A 9 -14.02 -34.13 -32.80
C TYR A 9 -14.97 -32.95 -32.99
N PHE A 10 -16.09 -33.14 -33.71
CA PHE A 10 -17.13 -32.10 -33.81
C PHE A 10 -17.85 -31.85 -32.48
N ALA A 11 -18.11 -32.90 -31.70
CA ALA A 11 -18.70 -32.75 -30.37
C ALA A 11 -17.75 -32.06 -29.37
N LEU A 12 -16.44 -32.34 -29.44
CA LEU A 12 -15.43 -31.70 -28.60
C LEU A 12 -15.20 -30.22 -28.98
N ALA A 13 -15.22 -29.90 -30.28
CA ALA A 13 -15.08 -28.53 -30.76
C ALA A 13 -16.29 -27.65 -30.42
N ALA A 14 -17.50 -28.23 -30.42
CA ALA A 14 -18.72 -27.51 -30.01
C ALA A 14 -18.76 -27.22 -28.49
N ALA A 15 -18.14 -28.06 -27.66
CA ALA A 15 -18.09 -27.86 -26.21
C ALA A 15 -17.21 -26.67 -25.79
N CYS A 16 -16.21 -26.29 -26.59
CA CYS A 16 -15.34 -25.15 -26.30
C CYS A 16 -15.96 -23.78 -26.65
N PHE A 17 -17.03 -23.73 -27.44
CA PHE A 17 -17.69 -22.47 -27.83
C PHE A 17 -18.92 -22.11 -26.99
N LEU A 18 -19.38 -23.00 -26.09
CA LEU A 18 -20.60 -22.80 -25.28
C LEU A 18 -20.33 -22.31 -23.85
N LEU A 19 -19.08 -22.01 -23.50
CA LEU A 19 -18.75 -21.37 -22.23
C LEU A 19 -18.23 -19.96 -22.52
N PRO A 20 -19.10 -18.97 -22.76
CA PRO A 20 -18.70 -17.59 -22.50
C PRO A 20 -18.32 -17.56 -21.02
N GLY A 21 -17.02 -17.51 -20.73
CA GLY A 21 -16.52 -17.22 -19.42
C GLY A 21 -16.99 -15.82 -19.05
N TYR A 22 -18.15 -15.72 -18.42
CA TYR A 22 -18.61 -14.49 -17.81
C TYR A 22 -17.66 -14.22 -16.65
N SER A 23 -16.58 -13.50 -16.92
CA SER A 23 -15.82 -12.84 -15.88
C SER A 23 -16.72 -11.75 -15.31
N VAL A 24 -17.48 -12.08 -14.28
CA VAL A 24 -18.06 -11.06 -13.41
C VAL A 24 -16.88 -10.35 -12.77
N ALA A 25 -16.67 -9.08 -13.13
CA ALA A 25 -15.78 -8.23 -12.36
C ALA A 25 -16.31 -8.25 -10.92
N LEU A 26 -15.51 -8.78 -9.99
CA LEU A 26 -15.84 -8.73 -8.58
C LEU A 26 -16.16 -7.27 -8.26
N ASP A 27 -17.24 -7.02 -7.52
CA ASP A 27 -17.63 -5.68 -7.10
C ASP A 27 -16.39 -4.93 -6.58
N LYS A 28 -16.25 -3.65 -6.94
CA LYS A 28 -15.19 -2.79 -6.39
C LYS A 28 -15.56 -2.60 -4.92
N GLY A 29 -15.16 -3.56 -4.09
CA GLY A 29 -15.63 -3.68 -2.71
C GLY A 29 -15.62 -2.31 -2.03
N ASN A 30 -16.70 -1.99 -1.31
CA ASN A 30 -16.74 -0.78 -0.52
C ASN A 30 -15.81 -0.95 0.69
N PHE A 31 -14.58 -0.48 0.56
CA PHE A 31 -13.59 -0.54 1.63
C PHE A 31 -13.86 0.58 2.64
N SER A 32 -14.15 0.18 3.88
CA SER A 32 -14.27 1.13 4.98
C SER A 32 -12.94 1.86 5.20
N THR A 33 -13.02 3.18 5.36
CA THR A 33 -11.88 4.04 5.73
C THR A 33 -11.90 4.41 7.22
N THR A 34 -12.90 3.94 7.96
CA THR A 34 -13.03 4.19 9.41
C THR A 34 -11.85 3.57 10.16
N PRO A 35 -11.24 4.31 11.11
CA PRO A 35 -10.15 3.79 11.93
C PRO A 35 -10.54 2.53 12.69
N VAL A 36 -9.66 1.54 12.65
CA VAL A 36 -9.79 0.28 13.39
C VAL A 36 -8.44 -0.12 13.95
N THR A 37 -8.45 -0.80 15.09
CA THR A 37 -7.23 -1.34 15.69
C THR A 37 -6.78 -2.61 14.98
N ASN A 38 -5.49 -2.91 15.05
CA ASN A 38 -4.92 -4.20 14.70
C ASN A 38 -5.15 -5.18 15.86
N ASN A 39 -6.31 -5.83 15.89
CA ASN A 39 -6.69 -6.79 16.94
C ASN A 39 -6.52 -6.21 18.37
N GLY A 40 -7.02 -4.99 18.58
CA GLY A 40 -6.91 -4.28 19.85
C GLY A 40 -5.57 -3.56 20.08
N LYS A 41 -4.62 -3.63 19.14
CA LYS A 41 -3.34 -2.90 19.17
C LYS A 41 -3.30 -1.81 18.11
N LYS A 42 -2.38 -0.85 18.26
CA LYS A 42 -2.07 0.12 17.21
C LYS A 42 -1.40 -0.57 16.02
N TRP A 43 -1.66 -0.06 14.82
CA TRP A 43 -0.87 -0.35 13.64
C TRP A 43 0.49 0.33 13.78
N ARG A 44 1.55 -0.46 13.79
CA ARG A 44 2.93 0.06 13.76
C ARG A 44 3.34 0.20 12.30
N ILE A 45 3.70 1.41 11.89
CA ILE A 45 4.04 1.71 10.50
C ILE A 45 5.46 2.24 10.39
N GLY A 46 6.13 1.84 9.32
CA GLY A 46 7.42 2.36 8.86
C GLY A 46 7.27 3.05 7.51
N TYR A 47 8.23 3.89 7.17
CA TYR A 47 8.32 4.58 5.89
C TYR A 47 9.56 4.13 5.14
N TYR A 48 9.37 3.73 3.88
CA TYR A 48 10.45 3.32 3.00
C TYR A 48 10.37 4.10 1.68
N GLU A 49 11.50 4.68 1.27
CA GLU A 49 11.65 5.36 -0.01
C GLU A 49 12.83 4.80 -0.82
N GLY A 50 12.76 4.96 -2.14
CA GLY A 50 13.88 4.58 -3.02
C GLY A 50 15.11 5.47 -2.81
N GLY A 51 14.90 6.73 -2.48
CA GLY A 51 15.86 7.81 -2.30
C GLY A 51 15.11 9.14 -2.35
N GLU A 52 15.80 10.25 -2.07
CA GLU A 52 15.15 11.58 -2.11
C GLU A 52 14.54 11.85 -3.50
N TYR A 53 13.29 12.32 -3.51
CA TYR A 53 12.56 12.69 -4.70
C TYR A 53 11.65 13.88 -4.42
N ILE A 54 11.55 14.79 -5.38
CA ILE A 54 10.88 16.10 -5.27
C ILE A 54 9.45 16.07 -4.71
N ASP A 55 8.74 14.95 -4.86
CA ASP A 55 7.35 14.82 -4.43
C ASP A 55 7.16 13.96 -3.16
N TYR A 56 8.18 13.24 -2.68
CA TYR A 56 8.00 12.32 -1.55
C TYR A 56 7.66 13.05 -0.26
N GLN A 57 8.31 14.17 0.03
CA GLN A 57 7.97 15.03 1.17
C GLN A 57 6.52 15.53 1.10
N LYS A 58 6.06 15.96 -0.09
CA LYS A 58 4.69 16.45 -0.31
C LYS A 58 3.67 15.33 -0.11
N VAL A 59 3.94 14.16 -0.69
CA VAL A 59 3.06 12.99 -0.57
C VAL A 59 2.98 12.51 0.88
N LEU A 60 4.09 12.47 1.62
CA LEU A 60 4.10 12.10 3.03
C LEU A 60 3.28 13.11 3.86
N GLN A 61 3.43 14.40 3.59
CA GLN A 61 2.64 15.45 4.24
C GLN A 61 1.14 15.31 3.97
N GLU A 62 0.73 15.10 2.72
CA GLU A 62 -0.68 14.91 2.36
C GLU A 62 -1.25 13.59 2.89
N THR A 63 -0.43 12.55 2.98
CA THR A 63 -0.79 11.29 3.63
C THR A 63 -1.14 11.52 5.09
N ALA A 64 -0.29 12.24 5.85
CA ALA A 64 -0.58 12.60 7.23
C ALA A 64 -1.87 13.42 7.37
N LYS A 65 -2.08 14.42 6.49
CA LYS A 65 -3.34 15.19 6.47
C LYS A 65 -4.56 14.31 6.16
N GLY A 66 -4.42 13.34 5.27
CA GLY A 66 -5.46 12.36 4.97
C GLY A 66 -5.83 11.53 6.19
N LEU A 67 -4.84 11.03 6.92
CA LEU A 67 -5.04 10.29 8.17
C LEU A 67 -5.73 11.15 9.25
N MET A 68 -5.39 12.45 9.35
CA MET A 68 -6.09 13.38 10.24
C MET A 68 -7.57 13.52 9.85
N ARG A 69 -7.86 13.77 8.57
CA ARG A 69 -9.24 13.93 8.07
C ARG A 69 -10.10 12.69 8.29
N LEU A 70 -9.50 11.51 8.18
CA LEU A 70 -10.17 10.23 8.39
C LEU A 70 -10.26 9.83 9.88
N GLY A 71 -9.67 10.60 10.79
CA GLY A 71 -9.68 10.33 12.23
C GLY A 71 -8.73 9.21 12.67
N TRP A 72 -7.82 8.76 11.81
CA TRP A 72 -6.81 7.77 12.17
C TRP A 72 -5.76 8.35 13.13
N ILE A 73 -5.52 9.66 13.06
CA ILE A 73 -4.61 10.39 13.95
C ILE A 73 -5.27 11.72 14.35
N GLU A 74 -4.89 12.29 15.50
CA GLU A 74 -5.41 13.59 15.94
C GLU A 74 -4.99 14.72 14.97
N THR A 75 -5.88 15.68 14.76
CA THR A 75 -5.57 16.88 13.98
C THR A 75 -4.54 17.73 14.71
N THR A 76 -3.44 18.04 14.04
CA THR A 76 -2.40 18.93 14.56
C THR A 76 -1.72 19.67 13.41
N GLN A 77 -1.04 20.77 13.72
CA GLN A 77 -0.34 21.57 12.71
C GLN A 77 0.97 20.89 12.31
N ILE A 78 1.06 20.47 11.05
CA ILE A 78 2.30 19.94 10.48
C ILE A 78 3.32 21.07 10.35
N PRO A 79 4.58 20.89 10.80
CA PRO A 79 5.63 21.89 10.64
C PRO A 79 5.88 22.21 9.17
N VAL A 80 6.33 23.43 8.88
CA VAL A 80 6.69 23.86 7.52
C VAL A 80 7.77 22.91 6.99
N GLN A 81 7.55 22.41 5.79
CA GLN A 81 8.46 21.49 5.11
C GLN A 81 9.23 22.24 4.01
N SER A 82 10.49 21.84 3.79
CA SER A 82 11.33 22.36 2.71
C SER A 82 12.26 21.27 2.18
N GLY A 83 12.62 21.39 0.89
CA GLY A 83 13.45 20.39 0.22
C GLY A 83 12.70 19.09 -0.07
N GLU A 84 13.46 18.00 -0.24
CA GLU A 84 12.93 16.70 -0.69
C GLU A 84 12.96 15.64 0.42
N LYS A 85 13.64 15.96 1.53
CA LYS A 85 13.89 15.05 2.64
C LYS A 85 12.61 14.73 3.42
N THR A 86 12.45 13.47 3.79
CA THR A 86 11.26 12.94 4.48
C THR A 86 11.54 12.57 5.95
N ASP A 87 12.81 12.45 6.34
CA ASP A 87 13.28 12.01 7.66
C ASP A 87 12.78 12.93 8.79
N ALA A 88 12.89 14.25 8.62
CA ALA A 88 12.46 15.23 9.62
C ALA A 88 10.94 15.17 9.85
N LEU A 89 10.17 15.04 8.77
CA LEU A 89 8.71 14.89 8.86
C LEU A 89 8.33 13.56 9.53
N TRP A 90 9.00 12.47 9.16
CA TRP A 90 8.75 11.16 9.76
C TRP A 90 9.02 11.16 11.26
N HIS A 91 10.15 11.73 11.69
CA HIS A 91 10.49 11.84 13.11
C HIS A 91 9.48 12.67 13.89
N TRP A 92 9.00 13.76 13.29
CA TRP A 92 7.94 14.56 13.89
C TRP A 92 6.63 13.77 14.02
N LEU A 93 6.25 12.96 13.02
CA LEU A 93 5.09 12.07 13.09
C LEU A 93 5.22 11.09 14.28
N GLY A 94 6.37 10.45 14.45
CA GLY A 94 6.58 9.50 15.56
C GLY A 94 6.63 10.14 16.95
N LYS A 95 7.01 11.42 17.06
CA LYS A 95 7.17 12.11 18.35
C LYS A 95 5.99 12.94 18.81
N VAL A 96 5.30 13.58 17.88
CA VAL A 96 4.32 14.64 18.19
C VAL A 96 2.90 14.17 17.95
N VAL A 97 2.66 13.34 16.93
CA VAL A 97 1.31 12.91 16.57
C VAL A 97 0.76 11.94 17.61
N LYS A 98 -0.49 12.18 17.98
CA LYS A 98 -1.26 11.28 18.86
C LYS A 98 -2.29 10.51 18.04
N SER A 99 -2.54 9.28 18.45
CA SER A 99 -3.49 8.37 17.82
C SER A 99 -3.77 7.19 18.71
N ASP A 100 -5.01 6.71 18.70
CA ASP A 100 -5.40 5.43 19.31
C ASP A 100 -5.23 4.23 18.35
N TYR A 101 -4.96 4.50 17.07
CA TYR A 101 -4.97 3.50 15.99
C TYR A 101 -3.62 3.26 15.35
N ILE A 102 -2.74 4.27 15.25
CA ILE A 102 -1.47 4.23 14.53
C ILE A 102 -0.33 4.63 15.46
N GLU A 103 0.79 3.93 15.35
CA GLU A 103 2.09 4.30 15.89
C GLU A 103 3.06 4.46 14.71
N PHE A 104 3.52 5.69 14.49
CA PHE A 104 4.64 5.94 13.58
C PHE A 104 5.93 5.59 14.31
N VAL A 105 6.58 4.50 13.91
CA VAL A 105 7.79 4.03 14.59
C VAL A 105 8.94 4.97 14.20
N SER A 106 9.39 5.80 15.15
CA SER A 106 10.31 6.93 14.88
C SER A 106 11.61 6.53 14.18
N ASP A 107 12.14 5.34 14.48
CA ASP A 107 13.36 4.78 13.89
C ASP A 107 13.09 3.92 12.63
N ALA A 108 11.84 3.79 12.19
CA ALA A 108 11.45 3.08 10.98
C ALA A 108 11.33 4.00 9.76
N HIS A 109 12.35 4.83 9.53
CA HIS A 109 12.54 5.56 8.27
C HIS A 109 13.69 4.92 7.49
N TYR A 110 13.41 4.52 6.26
CA TYR A 110 14.34 3.76 5.45
C TYR A 110 14.47 4.40 4.07
N SER A 111 15.69 4.51 3.58
CA SER A 111 15.98 4.97 2.22
C SER A 111 17.01 4.06 1.57
N ALA A 112 16.74 3.64 0.34
CA ALA A 112 17.72 2.93 -0.47
C ALA A 112 18.72 3.87 -1.17
N ASN A 113 18.58 5.21 -1.02
CA ASN A 113 19.47 6.23 -1.61
C ASN A 113 19.77 6.02 -3.11
N TRP A 114 18.78 5.52 -3.85
CA TRP A 114 18.88 5.12 -5.26
C TRP A 114 19.94 4.05 -5.56
N ASP A 115 20.40 3.32 -4.55
CA ASP A 115 21.37 2.23 -4.65
C ASP A 115 20.67 0.87 -4.65
N ASP A 116 20.84 0.13 -5.76
CA ASP A 116 20.22 -1.19 -5.96
C ASP A 116 20.73 -2.27 -5.01
N LYS A 117 21.97 -2.17 -4.51
CA LYS A 117 22.52 -3.08 -3.50
C LYS A 117 21.92 -2.76 -2.14
N LEU A 118 21.85 -1.47 -1.78
CA LEU A 118 21.24 -1.02 -0.52
C LEU A 118 19.75 -1.38 -0.47
N ARG A 119 19.04 -1.26 -1.59
CA ARG A 119 17.63 -1.68 -1.71
C ARG A 119 17.40 -3.10 -1.19
N LYS A 120 18.27 -4.04 -1.55
CA LYS A 120 18.15 -5.45 -1.10
C LYS A 120 18.35 -5.57 0.40
N SER A 121 19.39 -4.95 0.95
CA SER A 121 19.68 -5.04 2.38
C SER A 121 18.67 -4.30 3.26
N VAL A 122 18.07 -3.21 2.77
CA VAL A 122 17.03 -2.47 3.50
C VAL A 122 15.75 -3.28 3.60
N VAL A 123 15.38 -4.01 2.53
CA VAL A 123 14.20 -4.89 2.57
C VAL A 123 14.36 -5.96 3.67
N ASP A 124 15.55 -6.54 3.82
CA ASP A 124 15.83 -7.52 4.88
C ASP A 124 15.75 -6.92 6.31
N GLN A 125 15.78 -5.59 6.47
CA GLN A 125 15.64 -4.92 7.76
C GLN A 125 14.17 -4.59 8.11
N ILE A 126 13.28 -4.59 7.11
CA ILE A 126 11.87 -4.21 7.25
C ILE A 126 10.99 -5.44 7.59
N ILE A 127 11.36 -6.62 7.09
CA ILE A 127 10.59 -7.88 7.20
C ILE A 127 11.08 -8.71 8.39
#